data_AF-A0A0G2IVQ3-F1
#
_entry.id   AF-A0A0G2IVQ3-F1
#
_cell.length_a   1.000
_cell.length_b   1.000
_cell.length_c   1.000
_cell.angle_alpha   90.00
_cell.angle_beta   90.00
_cell.angle_gamma   90.00
#
_symmetry.space_group_name_H-M   'P 1'
#
loop_
_entity.id
_entity.type
_entity.pdbx_description
1 polymer ?
#
loop_
_entity_poly.entity_id
_entity_poly.type
_entity_poly.pdbx_seq_one_letter_code
_entity_poly.pdbx_strand_id
1 'polypeptide(L)'
;MKVLLDAGANLEARDKDGYTPLHEAATSLREGPEVVEEVVEVLLNAGADPKAKTIDGRTPVELIPDNSPLHGTDVYWQLNEARF
;
A
#
# COMPACT_ATOMS: atom_id res chain seq x y z
N MET A 1 6.94 -11.81 5.84
CA MET A 1 7.44 -10.92 4.76
C MET A 1 8.40 -9.83 5.26
N LYS A 2 9.41 -10.18 6.08
CA LYS A 2 10.30 -9.20 6.75
C LYS A 2 11.63 -8.95 6.01
N VAL A 3 11.97 -9.84 5.07
CA VAL A 3 13.27 -9.89 4.39
C VAL A 3 13.48 -8.74 3.40
N LEU A 4 12.42 -8.21 2.78
CA LEU A 4 12.54 -7.08 1.85
C LEU A 4 12.81 -5.75 2.58
N LEU A 5 12.22 -5.56 3.77
CA LEU A 5 12.47 -4.36 4.59
C LEU A 5 13.88 -4.36 5.20
N ASP A 6 14.34 -5.51 5.68
CA ASP A 6 15.68 -5.65 6.27
C ASP A 6 16.81 -5.45 5.24
N ALA A 7 16.52 -5.53 3.94
CA ALA A 7 17.48 -5.29 2.86
C ALA A 7 17.69 -3.79 2.52
N GLY A 8 17.04 -2.86 3.23
CA GLY A 8 17.11 -1.42 2.93
C GLY A 8 16.27 -1.03 1.72
N ALA A 9 15.18 -1.76 1.46
CA ALA A 9 14.24 -1.39 0.41
C ALA A 9 13.69 0.02 0.65
N ASN A 10 13.81 0.88 -0.36
CA ASN A 10 13.27 2.23 -0.30
C ASN A 10 11.73 2.17 -0.44
N LEU A 11 11.03 2.39 0.67
CA LEU A 11 9.58 2.41 0.75
C LEU A 11 8.93 3.51 -0.08
N GLU A 12 9.69 4.56 -0.39
CA GLU A 12 9.27 5.71 -1.18
C GLU A 12 9.83 5.68 -2.61
N ALA A 13 10.42 4.56 -3.02
CA ALA A 13 10.83 4.35 -4.40
C ALA A 13 9.60 4.49 -5.29
N ARG A 14 9.69 5.36 -6.29
CA ARG A 14 8.63 5.57 -7.27
C ARG A 14 9.03 4.92 -8.58
N ASP A 15 8.10 4.16 -9.15
CA ASP A 15 8.24 3.65 -10.51
C ASP A 15 8.01 4.77 -11.55
N LYS A 16 7.96 4.41 -12.84
CA LYS A 16 7.74 5.37 -13.93
C LYS A 16 6.39 6.09 -13.89
N ASP A 17 5.39 5.51 -13.23
CA ASP A 17 4.04 6.03 -13.10
C ASP A 17 3.83 6.68 -11.69
N GLY A 18 4.88 6.75 -10.88
CA GLY A 18 4.85 7.33 -9.54
C GLY A 18 4.36 6.38 -8.46
N TYR A 19 4.21 5.09 -8.76
CA TYR A 19 3.78 4.07 -7.81
C TYR A 19 4.89 3.78 -6.80
N THR A 20 4.52 3.78 -5.53
CA THR A 20 5.36 3.30 -4.43
C THR A 20 5.08 1.83 -4.16
N PRO A 21 5.95 1.10 -3.44
CA PRO A 21 5.66 -0.24 -2.93
C PRO A 21 4.28 -0.38 -2.28
N LEU A 22 3.78 0.69 -1.62
CA LEU A 22 2.45 0.70 -1.01
C LEU A 22 1.31 0.74 -2.05
N HIS A 23 1.50 1.43 -3.17
CA HIS A 23 0.54 1.42 -4.29
C HIS A 23 0.50 0.05 -4.98
N GLU A 24 1.67 -0.57 -5.18
CA GLU A 24 1.77 -1.93 -5.72
C GLU A 24 1.07 -2.93 -4.81
N ALA A 25 1.30 -2.85 -3.50
CA ALA A 25 0.62 -3.70 -2.51
C ALA A 25 -0.91 -3.54 -2.59
N ALA A 26 -1.40 -2.31 -2.60
CA ALA A 26 -2.84 -2.01 -2.66
C ALA A 26 -3.53 -2.52 -3.94
N THR A 27 -2.79 -2.62 -5.05
CA THR A 27 -3.31 -3.08 -6.34
C THR A 27 -3.04 -4.57 -6.61
N SER A 28 -2.17 -5.22 -5.83
CA SER A 28 -1.78 -6.62 -5.99
C SER A 28 -2.82 -7.61 -5.42
N LEU A 29 -4.07 -7.51 -5.89
CA LEU A 29 -5.19 -8.38 -5.47
C LEU A 29 -5.10 -9.83 -5.96
N ARG A 30 -4.00 -10.20 -6.65
CA ARG A 30 -3.81 -11.53 -7.23
C ARG A 30 -3.47 -12.60 -6.20
N GLU A 31 -2.92 -12.20 -5.06
CA GLU A 31 -2.42 -13.11 -3.99
C GLU A 31 -3.51 -13.42 -2.93
N GLY A 32 -4.68 -12.77 -3.03
CA GLY A 32 -5.77 -12.86 -2.03
C GLY A 32 -5.71 -11.74 -0.97
N PRO A 33 -6.85 -11.42 -0.32
CA PRO A 33 -6.94 -10.29 0.62
C PRO A 33 -5.97 -10.41 1.80
N GLU A 34 -5.86 -11.59 2.40
CA GLU A 34 -5.03 -11.83 3.60
C GLU A 34 -3.55 -11.50 3.35
N VAL A 35 -3.02 -11.88 2.18
CA VAL A 35 -1.63 -11.59 1.83
C VAL A 35 -1.43 -10.09 1.63
N VAL A 36 -2.37 -9.43 0.94
CA VAL A 36 -2.30 -7.98 0.70
C VAL A 36 -2.39 -7.20 2.00
N GLU A 37 -3.25 -7.60 2.93
CA GLU A 37 -3.32 -7.04 4.28
C GLU A 37 -1.97 -7.13 4.99
N GLU A 38 -1.34 -8.30 5.01
CA GLU A 38 -0.02 -8.46 5.64
C GLU A 38 1.04 -7.59 4.95
N VAL A 39 1.05 -7.47 3.61
CA VAL A 39 1.99 -6.58 2.91
C VAL A 39 1.79 -5.13 3.33
N VAL A 40 0.54 -4.65 3.29
CA VAL A 40 0.20 -3.25 3.58
C VAL A 40 0.56 -2.91 5.02
N GLU A 41 0.19 -3.76 5.98
CA GLU A 41 0.56 -3.57 7.39
C GLU A 41 2.08 -3.52 7.59
N VAL A 42 2.82 -4.43 6.96
CA VAL A 42 4.28 -4.49 7.06
C VAL A 42 4.92 -3.21 6.51
N LEU A 43 4.43 -2.70 5.37
CA LEU A 43 4.92 -1.45 4.77
C LEU A 43 4.57 -0.22 5.63
N LEU A 44 3.35 -0.15 6.16
CA LEU A 44 2.91 0.93 7.05
C LEU A 44 3.70 0.94 8.35
N ASN A 45 3.90 -0.22 8.98
CA ASN A 45 4.71 -0.37 10.19
C ASN A 45 6.19 -0.03 9.95
N ALA A 46 6.67 -0.19 8.71
CA ALA A 46 8.01 0.22 8.33
C ALA A 46 8.14 1.74 8.05
N GLY A 47 7.03 2.49 8.07
CA GLY A 47 7.01 3.93 7.87
C GLY A 47 6.79 4.37 6.42
N ALA A 48 6.25 3.51 5.55
CA ALA A 48 5.81 3.93 4.22
C ALA A 48 4.73 5.01 4.32
N ASP A 49 4.76 6.01 3.44
CA ASP A 49 3.79 7.10 3.43
C ASP A 49 2.45 6.66 2.80
N PRO A 50 1.37 6.51 3.59
CA PRO A 50 0.05 6.19 3.07
C PRO A 50 -0.57 7.32 2.23
N LYS A 51 -0.02 8.54 2.30
CA LYS A 51 -0.47 9.70 1.53
C LYS A 51 0.37 9.93 0.27
N ALA A 52 1.34 9.06 -0.01
CA ALA A 52 2.13 9.14 -1.23
C ALA A 52 1.19 9.18 -2.44
N LYS A 53 1.52 10.02 -3.43
CA LYS A 53 0.71 10.15 -4.64
C LYS A 53 1.46 9.63 -5.85
N THR A 54 0.74 8.95 -6.74
CA THR A 54 1.18 8.65 -8.10
C THR A 54 1.26 9.91 -8.95
N ILE A 55 1.74 9.78 -10.19
CA ILE A 55 1.77 10.90 -11.15
C ILE A 55 0.37 11.46 -11.45
N ASP A 56 -0.66 10.62 -11.38
CA ASP A 56 -2.07 11.00 -11.55
C ASP A 56 -2.67 11.64 -10.30
N GLY A 57 -1.88 11.79 -9.23
CA GLY A 57 -2.30 12.40 -7.97
C GLY A 57 -3.12 11.48 -7.07
N ARG A 58 -3.16 10.16 -7.36
CA ARG A 58 -3.92 9.17 -6.61
C ARG A 58 -3.08 8.57 -5.49
N THR A 59 -3.70 8.34 -4.36
CA THR A 59 -3.13 7.66 -3.18
C THR A 59 -3.29 6.14 -3.28
N PRO A 60 -2.61 5.33 -2.45
CA PRO A 60 -2.74 3.88 -2.48
C PRO A 60 -4.19 3.41 -2.30
N VAL A 61 -4.96 4.04 -1.41
CA VAL A 61 -6.38 3.68 -1.17
C VAL A 61 -7.27 4.00 -2.37
N GLU A 62 -7.01 5.10 -3.09
CA GLU A 62 -7.77 5.49 -4.29
C GLU A 62 -7.50 4.59 -5.50
N LEU A 63 -6.45 3.76 -5.44
CA LEU A 63 -6.18 2.73 -6.43
C LEU A 63 -6.85 1.39 -6.10
N ILE A 64 -7.33 1.21 -4.87
CA ILE A 64 -8.07 0.01 -4.48
C ILE A 64 -9.41 0.03 -5.22
N PRO A 65 -9.73 -0.99 -6.03
CA PRO A 65 -11.03 -1.11 -6.67
C PRO A 65 -12.17 -1.17 -5.64
N ASP A 66 -13.31 -0.54 -5.91
CA ASP A 66 -14.48 -0.56 -5.01
C ASP A 66 -14.99 -1.97 -4.69
N ASN A 67 -14.75 -2.94 -5.59
CA ASN A 67 -15.13 -4.35 -5.40
C ASN A 67 -14.02 -5.20 -4.75
N SER A 68 -12.93 -4.56 -4.31
CA SER A 68 -11.82 -5.24 -3.65
C SER A 68 -12.27 -5.84 -2.32
N PRO A 69 -11.81 -7.05 -1.96
CA PRO A 69 -12.05 -7.62 -0.64
C PRO A 69 -11.39 -6.82 0.50
N LEU A 70 -10.46 -5.90 0.16
CA LEU A 70 -9.90 -4.97 1.13
C LEU A 70 -10.92 -3.92 1.58
N HIS A 71 -11.97 -3.67 0.80
CA HIS A 71 -12.90 -2.61 1.11
C HIS A 71 -13.66 -2.92 2.41
N GLY A 72 -13.39 -2.13 3.46
CA GLY A 72 -13.96 -2.33 4.79
C GLY A 72 -13.10 -3.13 5.77
N THR A 73 -11.89 -3.54 5.39
CA THR A 73 -10.91 -4.14 6.31
C THR A 73 -10.17 -3.07 7.11
N ASP A 74 -9.50 -3.46 8.18
CA ASP A 74 -8.76 -2.53 9.04
C ASP A 74 -7.66 -1.81 8.26
N VAL A 75 -6.94 -2.49 7.37
CA VAL A 75 -5.89 -1.87 6.54
C VAL A 75 -6.45 -0.83 5.57
N TYR A 76 -7.66 -1.05 5.04
CA TYR A 76 -8.32 -0.09 4.16
C TYR A 76 -8.66 1.20 4.92
N TRP A 77 -9.18 1.06 6.14
CA TRP A 77 -9.41 2.21 7.01
C TRP A 77 -8.11 2.88 7.43
N GLN A 78 -7.04 2.14 7.71
CA GLN A 78 -5.73 2.72 8.04
C GLN A 78 -5.15 3.55 6.89
N LEU A 79 -5.29 3.10 5.64
CA LEU A 79 -4.85 3.86 4.48
C LEU A 79 -5.71 5.13 4.27
N ASN A 80 -7.03 5.03 4.48
CA ASN A 80 -7.95 6.15 4.31
C ASN A 80 -7.87 7.18 5.47
N GLU A 81 -7.69 6.70 6.69
CA GLU A 81 -7.63 7.47 7.93
C GLU A 81 -6.22 7.84 8.34
N ALA A 82 -5.22 7.70 7.46
CA ALA A 82 -3.88 8.22 7.70
C ALA A 82 -3.97 9.74 7.97
N ARG A 83 -4.23 10.11 9.22
CA ARG A 83 -4.27 11.43 9.83
C ARG A 83 -3.26 11.36 10.94
N PHE A 84 -2.00 11.37 10.53
CA PHE A 84 -0.92 11.90 11.33
C PHE A 84 -0.43 13.17 10.62
#